data_AF-A0AAW2BUD1-F1
#
_entry.id   AF-A0AAW2BUD1-F1
#
_cell.length_a   1.000
_cell.length_b   1.000
_cell.length_c   1.000
_cell.angle_alpha   90.00
_cell.angle_beta   90.00
_cell.angle_gamma   90.00
#
_symmetry.space_group_name_H-M   'P 1'
#
loop_
_entity.id
_entity.type
_entity.pdbx_description
1 polymer ?
#
loop_
_entity_poly.entity_id
_entity_poly.type
_entity_poly.pdbx_seq_one_letter_code
_entity_poly.pdbx_strand_id
1 'polypeptide(L)'
;MNDESFICFSILMVVFQILQWITFQAIMYLQVIAALAEKMKKGTSFGAPCLLENTLGIEMVRFVNSGTECMGVLRLARAFTDKERIIKFEGCYHGHADPFLVKVGSGVATLGLPDSPRVPKGATCETLTAPFNDISAVEYLFETNKGEIAAMILEPVVGNSGFIAPKPDITTDLTTPGKIIGGGLPVGAYGGRREIMEMVAPAGPMYQTGTLSGNPLAMTAGILTLKRLQEPGSYIYLNKITGELVQGIIDAGEKGRACDVQWVYTWHVFNFGDAKKSGTGRYV
;
A
#
# COMPACT_ATOMS: atom_id res chain seq x y z
N MET A 1 19.84 12.37 -6.10
CA MET A 1 18.94 13.34 -5.46
C MET A 1 19.14 13.22 -3.96
N ASN A 2 19.95 14.11 -3.36
CA ASN A 2 20.13 14.22 -1.90
C ASN A 2 19.53 15.56 -1.45
N ASP A 3 18.22 15.70 -1.63
CA ASP A 3 17.49 16.83 -1.10
C ASP A 3 16.71 16.31 0.11
N GLU A 4 17.18 16.62 1.32
CA GLU A 4 16.58 16.18 2.60
C GLU A 4 15.20 16.82 2.87
N SER A 5 14.67 17.61 1.93
CA SER A 5 13.47 18.43 2.12
C SER A 5 12.13 17.83 1.63
N PHE A 6 12.09 16.57 1.20
CA PHE A 6 10.85 15.88 0.78
C PHE A 6 10.76 14.46 1.35
N ILE A 7 9.53 13.94 1.46
CA ILE A 7 9.24 12.61 2.03
C ILE A 7 8.84 11.60 0.93
N CYS A 8 9.44 10.42 0.93
CA CYS A 8 9.07 9.28 0.08
C CYS A 8 8.25 8.25 0.86
N PHE A 9 7.05 7.93 0.36
CA PHE A 9 6.12 6.95 0.92
C PHE A 9 6.01 5.70 0.06
N SER A 10 6.02 4.53 0.72
CA SER A 10 5.57 3.29 0.09
C SER A 10 4.31 2.77 0.76
N ILE A 11 3.35 2.37 -0.07
CA ILE A 11 2.28 1.46 0.31
C ILE A 11 2.78 0.05 0.04
N LEU A 12 3.10 -0.71 1.07
CA LEU A 12 3.39 -2.14 0.93
C LEU A 12 2.07 -2.91 0.74
N MET A 13 1.39 -2.70 -0.39
CA MET A 13 0.25 -3.51 -0.85
C MET A 13 0.77 -4.57 -1.81
N VAL A 14 1.60 -5.49 -1.32
CA VAL A 14 2.16 -6.49 -2.23
C VAL A 14 1.07 -7.40 -2.77
N VAL A 15 1.15 -7.58 -4.08
CA VAL A 15 0.33 -8.43 -4.96
C VAL A 15 0.74 -9.88 -4.75
N PHE A 16 0.38 -10.38 -3.57
CA PHE A 16 0.52 -11.78 -3.19
C PHE A 16 -0.86 -12.37 -2.80
N GLN A 17 -1.94 -11.79 -3.35
CA GLN A 17 -3.21 -11.66 -2.64
C GLN A 17 -4.15 -12.87 -2.73
N ILE A 18 -3.88 -13.88 -3.58
CA ILE A 18 -4.85 -14.98 -3.79
C ILE A 18 -4.28 -16.34 -3.36
N LEU A 19 -3.08 -16.74 -3.79
CA LEU A 19 -2.54 -18.07 -3.44
C LEU A 19 -1.79 -18.16 -2.12
N GLN A 20 -1.15 -17.06 -1.65
CA GLN A 20 -0.73 -17.02 -0.25
C GLN A 20 -1.95 -17.06 0.67
N TRP A 21 -3.08 -16.50 0.24
CA TRP A 21 -4.30 -16.46 1.03
C TRP A 21 -4.88 -17.86 1.22
N ILE A 22 -5.08 -18.64 0.15
CA ILE A 22 -5.78 -19.94 0.24
C ILE A 22 -4.97 -21.01 0.98
N THR A 23 -3.67 -21.15 0.68
CA THR A 23 -2.85 -22.25 1.24
C THR A 23 -2.31 -21.94 2.64
N PHE A 24 -2.05 -20.67 2.95
CA PHE A 24 -1.55 -20.25 4.26
C PHE A 24 -2.68 -20.10 5.29
N GLN A 25 -3.90 -19.70 4.87
CA GLN A 25 -5.06 -19.58 5.77
C GLN A 25 -5.47 -20.92 6.39
N ALA A 26 -5.52 -22.03 5.64
CA ALA A 26 -6.18 -23.24 6.13
C ALA A 26 -5.66 -23.78 7.48
N ILE A 27 -4.34 -23.70 7.74
CA ILE A 27 -3.74 -24.14 9.02
C ILE A 27 -3.65 -22.97 10.02
N MET A 28 -3.36 -21.76 9.54
CA MET A 28 -3.23 -20.58 10.40
C MET A 28 -4.54 -20.11 11.00
N TYR A 29 -5.63 -20.29 10.27
CA TYR A 29 -6.96 -19.82 10.64
C TYR A 29 -7.39 -20.46 11.96
N LEU A 30 -7.02 -21.71 12.25
CA LEU A 30 -7.38 -22.36 13.52
C LEU A 30 -6.70 -21.72 14.74
N GLN A 31 -5.40 -21.43 14.67
CA GLN A 31 -4.69 -20.78 15.77
C GLN A 31 -5.17 -19.34 15.98
N VAL A 32 -5.38 -18.61 14.89
CA VAL A 32 -5.90 -17.24 14.93
C VAL A 32 -7.33 -17.25 15.50
N ILE A 33 -8.23 -18.12 15.03
CA ILE A 33 -9.59 -18.25 15.58
C ILE A 33 -9.56 -18.58 17.07
N ALA A 34 -8.76 -19.55 17.50
CA ALA A 34 -8.69 -19.95 18.91
C ALA A 34 -8.27 -18.77 19.79
N ALA A 35 -7.24 -18.03 19.37
CA ALA A 35 -6.78 -16.84 20.09
C ALA A 35 -7.82 -15.71 20.08
N LEU A 36 -8.51 -15.53 18.95
CA LEU A 36 -9.61 -14.57 18.84
C LEU A 36 -10.76 -14.92 19.79
N ALA A 37 -11.16 -16.19 19.85
CA ALA A 37 -12.21 -16.66 20.76
C ALA A 37 -11.85 -16.39 22.22
N GLU A 38 -10.60 -16.67 22.63
CA GLU A 38 -10.14 -16.34 23.98
C GLU A 38 -10.08 -14.82 24.21
N LYS A 39 -9.72 -14.04 23.19
CA LYS A 39 -9.64 -12.59 23.34
C LYS A 39 -11.02 -11.93 23.44
N MET A 40 -12.00 -12.41 22.69
CA MET A 40 -13.39 -11.93 22.73
C MET A 40 -14.00 -12.03 24.14
N LYS A 41 -13.64 -13.07 24.92
CA LYS A 41 -14.07 -13.21 26.33
C LYS A 41 -13.61 -12.07 27.24
N LYS A 42 -12.55 -11.35 26.86
CA LYS A 42 -11.95 -10.24 27.62
C LYS A 42 -12.37 -8.87 27.07
N GLY A 43 -13.22 -8.81 26.06
CA GLY A 43 -13.62 -7.59 25.36
C GLY A 43 -12.89 -7.40 24.02
N THR A 44 -13.61 -6.82 23.05
CA THR A 44 -13.18 -6.66 21.66
C THR A 44 -12.63 -5.26 21.36
N SER A 45 -13.00 -4.26 22.15
CA SER A 45 -12.49 -2.90 22.10
C SER A 45 -12.47 -2.31 23.50
N PHE A 46 -11.47 -1.48 23.80
CA PHE A 46 -11.32 -0.84 25.12
C PHE A 46 -11.46 0.68 25.09
N GLY A 47 -11.23 1.34 23.94
CA GLY A 47 -11.15 2.80 23.88
C GLY A 47 -10.00 3.40 24.71
N ALA A 48 -9.03 2.57 25.10
CA ALA A 48 -7.87 2.90 25.91
C ALA A 48 -6.70 1.98 25.52
N PRO A 49 -5.45 2.38 25.79
CA PRO A 49 -4.27 1.60 25.41
C PRO A 49 -4.26 0.18 25.98
N CYS A 50 -3.74 -0.77 25.21
CA CYS A 50 -3.50 -2.14 25.64
C CYS A 50 -2.10 -2.63 25.24
N LEU A 51 -1.56 -3.59 26.00
CA LEU A 51 -0.19 -4.09 25.79
C LEU A 51 0.06 -4.69 24.40
N LEU A 52 -0.99 -5.15 23.71
CA LEU A 52 -0.87 -5.74 22.38
C LEU A 52 -0.42 -4.69 21.35
N GLU A 53 -0.82 -3.42 21.53
CA GLU A 53 -0.44 -2.32 20.63
C GLU A 53 1.08 -2.06 20.64
N ASN A 54 1.77 -2.41 21.72
CA ASN A 54 3.22 -2.20 21.87
C ASN A 54 4.07 -3.26 21.17
N THR A 55 3.47 -4.31 20.58
CA THR A 55 4.20 -5.51 20.12
C THR A 55 4.61 -5.45 18.65
N LEU A 56 4.05 -4.54 17.86
CA LEU A 56 4.25 -4.45 16.41
C LEU A 56 5.25 -3.33 16.06
N GLY A 57 6.34 -3.67 15.35
CA GLY A 57 7.54 -2.81 15.26
C GLY A 57 7.78 -2.11 13.92
N ILE A 58 7.75 -0.77 13.97
CA ILE A 58 8.48 0.23 13.17
C ILE A 58 8.98 1.27 14.21
N GLU A 59 10.02 2.07 13.94
CA GLU A 59 10.60 3.03 14.91
C GLU A 59 9.53 3.85 15.67
N MET A 60 8.53 4.35 14.93
CA MET A 60 7.26 4.82 15.49
C MET A 60 6.13 4.48 14.51
N VAL A 61 4.98 4.03 15.03
CA VAL A 61 3.84 3.57 14.24
C VAL A 61 2.52 4.08 14.82
N ARG A 62 1.56 4.34 13.95
CA ARG A 62 0.18 4.68 14.29
C ARG A 62 -0.78 3.68 13.64
N PHE A 63 -1.55 2.96 14.44
CA PHE A 63 -2.61 2.09 13.94
C PHE A 63 -3.84 2.88 13.50
N VAL A 64 -4.48 2.39 12.44
CA VAL A 64 -5.75 2.82 11.88
C VAL A 64 -6.57 1.58 11.48
N ASN A 65 -7.78 1.76 10.96
CA ASN A 65 -8.71 0.65 10.72
C ASN A 65 -8.69 0.15 9.26
N SER A 66 -8.08 0.90 8.34
CA SER A 66 -8.00 0.51 6.94
C SER A 66 -6.80 1.14 6.24
N GLY A 67 -6.44 0.62 5.06
CA GLY A 67 -5.44 1.24 4.20
C GLY A 67 -5.84 2.64 3.72
N THR A 68 -7.14 2.93 3.57
CA THR A 68 -7.61 4.28 3.24
C THR A 68 -7.36 5.26 4.39
N GLU A 69 -7.56 4.84 5.64
CA GLU A 69 -7.28 5.71 6.80
C GLU A 69 -5.79 6.03 6.95
N CYS A 70 -4.90 5.25 6.32
CA CYS A 70 -3.49 5.61 6.19
C CYS A 70 -3.27 6.90 5.39
N MET A 71 -4.30 7.53 4.82
CA MET A 71 -4.27 8.91 4.32
C MET A 71 -3.78 9.93 5.37
N GLY A 72 -3.81 9.59 6.67
CA GLY A 72 -3.13 10.36 7.72
C GLY A 72 -1.66 10.64 7.38
N VAL A 73 -1.03 9.75 6.61
CA VAL A 73 0.35 9.91 6.15
C VAL A 73 0.52 11.08 5.17
N LEU A 74 -0.47 11.38 4.33
CA LEU A 74 -0.44 12.53 3.44
C LEU A 74 -0.48 13.83 4.25
N ARG A 75 -1.38 13.88 5.23
CA ARG A 75 -1.47 15.02 6.16
C ARG A 75 -0.18 15.19 6.96
N LEU A 76 0.42 14.08 7.39
CA LEU A 76 1.71 14.06 8.06
C LEU A 76 2.82 14.66 7.20
N ALA A 77 2.90 14.25 5.94
CA ALA A 77 3.91 14.76 5.00
C ALA A 77 3.81 16.28 4.84
N ARG A 78 2.58 16.76 4.58
CA ARG A 78 2.31 18.18 4.42
C ARG A 78 2.66 18.96 5.68
N ALA A 79 2.23 18.46 6.85
CA ALA A 79 2.52 19.09 8.13
C ALA A 79 4.02 19.13 8.45
N PHE A 80 4.79 18.10 8.10
CA PHE A 80 6.22 18.04 8.36
C PHE A 80 7.04 18.93 7.41
N THR A 81 6.62 19.01 6.14
CA THR A 81 7.36 19.74 5.10
C THR A 81 6.89 21.18 4.87
N ASP A 82 5.73 21.55 5.41
CA ASP A 82 5.03 22.82 5.14
C ASP A 82 4.78 23.06 3.64
N LYS A 83 4.43 21.97 2.93
CA LYS A 83 4.19 21.94 1.48
C LYS A 83 2.87 21.23 1.18
N GLU A 84 2.27 21.50 0.03
CA GLU A 84 0.94 20.99 -0.32
C GLU A 84 0.94 19.91 -1.39
N ARG A 85 1.83 19.98 -2.38
CA ARG A 85 1.78 19.07 -3.53
C ARG A 85 2.27 17.69 -3.18
N ILE A 86 1.63 16.69 -3.80
CA ILE A 86 2.14 15.32 -3.81
C ILE A 86 2.25 14.77 -5.21
N ILE A 87 3.16 13.80 -5.38
CA ILE A 87 3.27 12.99 -6.58
C ILE A 87 2.71 11.60 -6.27
N LYS A 88 1.77 11.12 -7.09
CA LYS A 88 1.37 9.71 -7.13
C LYS A 88 1.67 9.11 -8.50
N PHE A 89 1.63 7.78 -8.58
CA PHE A 89 1.91 7.10 -9.84
C PHE A 89 0.65 6.57 -10.54
N GLU A 90 0.70 6.54 -11.86
CA GLU A 90 -0.29 5.84 -12.69
C GLU A 90 -0.30 4.35 -12.35
N GLY A 91 -1.49 3.76 -12.27
CA GLY A 91 -1.69 2.35 -11.93
C GLY A 91 -1.57 2.00 -10.44
N CYS A 92 -1.05 2.92 -9.61
CA CYS A 92 -1.06 2.80 -8.16
C CYS A 92 -2.42 3.21 -7.56
N TYR A 93 -2.83 2.51 -6.51
CA TYR A 93 -4.04 2.77 -5.72
C TYR A 93 -3.70 2.92 -4.23
N HIS A 94 -4.24 3.97 -3.62
CA HIS A 94 -3.87 4.39 -2.26
C HIS A 94 -5.10 4.60 -1.37
N GLY A 95 -6.17 3.87 -1.65
CA GLY A 95 -7.48 4.10 -1.05
C GLY A 95 -8.28 5.15 -1.83
N HIS A 96 -9.40 5.57 -1.25
CA HIS A 96 -10.38 6.43 -1.90
C HIS A 96 -10.51 7.83 -1.25
N ALA A 97 -9.45 8.29 -0.57
CA ALA A 97 -9.40 9.68 -0.12
C ALA A 97 -9.33 10.61 -1.34
N ASP A 98 -10.08 11.71 -1.31
CA ASP A 98 -10.25 12.61 -2.45
C ASP A 98 -8.94 12.99 -3.17
N PRO A 99 -7.81 13.32 -2.49
CA PRO A 99 -6.57 13.66 -3.18
C PRO A 99 -6.04 12.54 -4.11
N PHE A 100 -6.34 11.28 -3.82
CA PHE A 100 -5.88 10.15 -4.63
C PHE A 100 -6.76 9.88 -5.86
N LEU A 101 -7.98 10.43 -5.89
CA LEU A 101 -8.95 10.24 -6.97
C LEU A 101 -8.71 11.23 -8.12
N VAL A 102 -7.45 11.32 -8.56
CA VAL A 102 -7.00 12.12 -9.70
C VAL A 102 -6.99 11.32 -10.99
N LYS A 103 -7.48 11.94 -12.05
CA LYS A 103 -7.47 11.44 -13.42
C LYS A 103 -6.04 11.29 -13.90
N VAL A 104 -5.79 10.15 -14.53
CA VAL A 104 -4.48 9.73 -14.97
C VAL A 104 -4.32 9.91 -16.49
N GLY A 105 -3.18 10.46 -16.94
CA GLY A 105 -2.82 10.57 -18.36
C GLY A 105 -1.94 11.78 -18.71
N SER A 106 -1.15 11.65 -19.78
CA SER A 106 -0.11 12.63 -20.18
C SER A 106 -0.61 14.07 -20.40
N GLY A 107 -1.86 14.25 -20.83
CA GLY A 107 -2.45 15.59 -21.05
C GLY A 107 -3.05 16.26 -19.81
N VAL A 108 -3.09 15.57 -18.66
CA VAL A 108 -3.76 16.07 -17.44
C VAL A 108 -2.92 15.91 -16.17
N ALA A 109 -1.67 15.42 -16.30
CA ALA A 109 -0.81 15.02 -15.20
C ALA A 109 -0.51 16.11 -14.15
N THR A 110 -0.52 17.38 -14.58
CA THR A 110 -0.27 18.55 -13.72
C THR A 110 -1.55 19.31 -13.36
N LEU A 111 -2.71 18.89 -13.88
CA LEU A 111 -3.98 19.59 -13.70
C LEU A 111 -4.77 19.13 -12.48
N GLY A 112 -4.39 17.98 -11.87
CA GLY A 112 -5.08 17.44 -10.69
C GLY A 112 -6.59 17.29 -10.90
N LEU A 113 -7.02 16.85 -12.09
CA LEU A 113 -8.44 16.72 -12.39
C LEU A 113 -9.05 15.53 -11.64
N PRO A 114 -10.27 15.61 -11.10
CA PRO A 114 -10.90 14.48 -10.42
C PRO A 114 -11.28 13.36 -11.40
N ASP A 115 -11.11 12.11 -10.98
CA ASP A 115 -11.48 10.89 -11.74
C ASP A 115 -12.82 10.28 -11.31
N SER A 116 -13.37 10.74 -10.19
CA SER A 116 -14.65 10.28 -9.64
C SER A 116 -15.67 11.41 -9.58
N PRO A 117 -16.95 11.16 -9.93
CA PRO A 117 -18.02 12.14 -9.76
C PRO A 117 -18.06 12.68 -8.33
N ARG A 118 -18.32 13.98 -8.21
CA ARG A 118 -18.47 14.70 -6.92
C ARG A 118 -17.20 14.89 -6.09
N VAL A 119 -16.02 14.44 -6.54
CA VAL A 119 -14.76 14.88 -5.96
C VAL A 119 -14.51 16.35 -6.35
N PRO A 120 -14.40 17.28 -5.39
CA PRO A 120 -14.15 18.69 -5.71
C PRO A 120 -12.79 18.88 -6.36
N LYS A 121 -12.68 19.77 -7.36
CA LYS A 121 -11.39 20.09 -8.00
C LYS A 121 -10.33 20.55 -7.00
N GLY A 122 -10.73 21.28 -5.97
CA GLY A 122 -9.82 21.74 -4.91
C GLY A 122 -9.28 20.62 -4.03
N ALA A 123 -9.90 19.44 -4.02
CA ALA A 123 -9.40 18.29 -3.28
C ALA A 123 -8.27 17.56 -4.02
N THR A 124 -8.18 17.75 -5.34
CA THR A 124 -7.26 17.03 -6.23
C THR A 124 -6.20 17.91 -6.88
N CYS A 125 -6.35 19.25 -6.86
CA CYS A 125 -5.46 20.18 -7.54
C CYS A 125 -3.99 20.10 -7.10
N GLU A 126 -3.74 19.69 -5.85
CA GLU A 126 -2.39 19.51 -5.32
C GLU A 126 -1.83 18.09 -5.53
N THR A 127 -2.47 17.27 -6.36
CA THR A 127 -1.98 15.92 -6.68
C THR A 127 -1.51 15.83 -8.11
N LEU A 128 -0.20 15.67 -8.26
CA LEU A 128 0.51 15.46 -9.51
C LEU A 128 0.59 13.95 -9.80
N THR A 129 0.59 13.58 -11.07
CA THR A 129 0.76 12.16 -11.48
C THR A 129 1.96 11.95 -12.38
N ALA A 130 2.71 10.87 -12.14
CA ALA A 130 3.76 10.39 -13.03
C ALA A 130 3.50 8.93 -13.47
N PRO A 131 3.93 8.52 -14.68
CA PRO A 131 3.93 7.09 -15.03
C PRO A 131 4.83 6.30 -14.07
N PHE A 132 4.37 5.13 -13.63
CA PHE A 132 5.20 4.23 -12.83
C PHE A 132 6.44 3.81 -13.65
N ASN A 133 7.61 3.72 -13.01
CA ASN A 133 8.91 3.42 -13.65
C ASN A 133 9.41 4.45 -14.69
N ASP A 134 8.91 5.70 -14.65
CA ASP A 134 9.39 6.83 -15.46
C ASP A 134 10.06 7.89 -14.57
N ILE A 135 11.38 7.78 -14.42
CA ILE A 135 12.17 8.69 -13.57
C ILE A 135 12.23 10.09 -14.18
N SER A 136 12.33 10.21 -15.51
CA SER A 136 12.39 11.50 -16.19
C SER A 136 11.11 12.31 -15.99
N ALA A 137 9.95 11.66 -15.96
CA ALA A 137 8.70 12.32 -15.60
C ALA A 137 8.70 12.85 -14.16
N VAL A 138 9.27 12.09 -13.21
CA VAL A 138 9.42 12.54 -11.81
C VAL A 138 10.38 13.73 -11.72
N GLU A 139 11.55 13.66 -12.36
CA GLU A 139 12.53 14.76 -12.41
C GLU A 139 11.89 16.05 -12.95
N TYR A 140 11.13 15.96 -14.04
CA TYR A 140 10.38 17.09 -14.60
C TYR A 140 9.37 17.68 -13.61
N LEU A 141 8.63 16.85 -12.86
CA LEU A 141 7.69 17.34 -11.84
C LEU A 141 8.43 18.08 -10.72
N PHE A 142 9.57 17.58 -10.25
CA PHE A 142 10.38 18.27 -9.26
C PHE A 142 10.94 19.60 -9.79
N GLU A 143 11.40 19.64 -11.03
CA GLU A 143 11.94 20.86 -11.65
C GLU A 143 10.89 21.95 -11.83
N THR A 144 9.65 21.57 -12.12
CA THR A 144 8.54 22.50 -12.38
C THR A 144 7.73 22.88 -11.14
N ASN A 145 7.94 22.20 -10.01
CA ASN A 145 7.23 22.42 -8.73
C ASN A 145 8.22 22.61 -7.57
N LYS A 146 9.31 23.34 -7.80
CA LYS A 146 10.42 23.51 -6.84
C LYS A 146 9.91 24.09 -5.53
N GLY A 147 10.18 23.39 -4.44
CA GLY A 147 9.80 23.81 -3.09
C GLY A 147 8.33 23.57 -2.74
N GLU A 148 7.51 23.00 -3.64
CA GLU A 148 6.06 22.83 -3.42
C GLU A 148 5.65 21.38 -3.14
N ILE A 149 6.52 20.41 -3.42
CA ILE A 149 6.24 18.97 -3.24
C ILE A 149 6.54 18.54 -1.80
N ALA A 150 5.50 18.19 -1.06
CA ALA A 150 5.59 17.59 0.26
C ALA A 150 6.10 16.15 0.20
N ALA A 151 5.57 15.37 -0.75
CA ALA A 151 5.89 13.96 -0.82
C ALA A 151 5.58 13.28 -2.14
N MET A 152 6.16 12.09 -2.29
CA MET A 152 5.84 11.13 -3.33
C MET A 152 5.30 9.85 -2.71
N ILE A 153 4.20 9.32 -3.24
CA ILE A 153 3.56 8.08 -2.77
C ILE A 153 3.48 7.06 -3.89
N LEU A 154 3.92 5.83 -3.62
CA LEU A 154 3.90 4.72 -4.57
C LEU A 154 3.59 3.37 -3.92
N GLU A 155 3.16 2.42 -4.74
CA GLU A 155 3.31 0.99 -4.43
C GLU A 155 4.74 0.58 -4.84
N PRO A 156 5.56 -0.03 -3.96
CA PRO A 156 6.92 -0.44 -4.32
C PRO A 156 6.90 -1.60 -5.32
N VAL A 157 5.82 -2.36 -5.36
CA VAL A 157 5.42 -3.25 -6.47
C VAL A 157 3.97 -2.93 -6.74
N VAL A 158 3.64 -2.46 -7.94
CA VAL A 158 2.24 -2.19 -8.29
C VAL A 158 1.49 -3.52 -8.34
N GLY A 159 0.26 -3.53 -7.87
CA GLY A 159 -0.70 -4.38 -8.57
C GLY A 159 -2.16 -4.32 -8.19
N ASN A 160 -2.59 -3.10 -7.90
CA ASN A 160 -3.94 -2.69 -8.29
C ASN A 160 -4.07 -2.45 -9.80
N SER A 161 -2.95 -2.45 -10.55
CA SER A 161 -2.89 -2.52 -12.01
C SER A 161 -2.07 -3.71 -12.52
N GLY A 162 -2.15 -4.83 -11.78
CA GLY A 162 -1.42 -6.07 -12.02
C GLY A 162 0.03 -6.00 -11.61
N PHE A 163 0.72 -7.13 -11.63
CA PHE A 163 2.08 -7.19 -11.08
C PHE A 163 3.07 -6.41 -11.96
N ILE A 164 3.54 -5.26 -11.47
CA ILE A 164 4.58 -4.45 -12.11
C ILE A 164 5.70 -4.21 -11.11
N ALA A 165 6.85 -4.84 -11.36
CA ALA A 165 8.04 -4.69 -10.53
C ALA A 165 8.66 -3.28 -10.70
N PRO A 166 9.29 -2.74 -9.64
CA PRO A 166 10.03 -1.48 -9.73
C PRO A 166 11.32 -1.69 -10.53
N LYS A 167 11.79 -0.64 -11.22
CA LYS A 167 13.12 -0.64 -11.87
C LYS A 167 14.25 -0.36 -10.87
N PRO A 168 14.15 0.67 -10.00
CA PRO A 168 15.14 0.88 -8.94
C PRO A 168 14.68 0.32 -7.59
N ASP A 169 15.64 0.04 -6.71
CA ASP A 169 15.38 -0.15 -5.28
C ASP A 169 14.88 1.16 -4.67
N ILE A 170 13.87 1.07 -3.80
CA ILE A 170 13.21 2.22 -3.20
C ILE A 170 13.44 2.19 -1.68
N THR A 171 14.01 3.26 -1.15
CA THR A 171 14.03 3.52 0.30
C THR A 171 12.93 4.53 0.62
N THR A 172 12.20 4.30 1.72
CA THR A 172 11.07 5.15 2.12
C THR A 172 11.22 5.66 3.53
N ASP A 173 10.85 6.93 3.72
CA ASP A 173 10.84 7.59 5.03
C ASP A 173 9.70 7.10 5.92
N LEU A 174 8.58 6.77 5.27
CA LEU A 174 7.34 6.38 5.89
C LEU A 174 6.67 5.27 5.05
N THR A 175 6.03 4.33 5.75
CA THR A 175 5.39 3.15 5.16
C THR A 175 3.96 3.02 5.70
N THR A 176 3.07 2.50 4.87
CA THR A 176 1.64 2.36 5.20
C THR A 176 1.18 0.90 5.08
N PRO A 177 1.53 0.04 6.05
CA PRO A 177 1.11 -1.36 6.01
C PRO A 177 -0.40 -1.50 6.27
N GLY A 178 -0.97 -2.57 5.75
CA GLY A 178 -2.37 -2.97 5.94
C GLY A 178 -2.54 -4.44 5.62
N LYS A 179 -3.77 -4.92 5.50
CA LYS A 179 -4.09 -6.30 5.09
C LYS A 179 -3.51 -7.34 6.06
N ILE A 180 -2.29 -7.84 5.77
CA ILE A 180 -1.60 -8.90 6.53
C ILE A 180 -1.46 -8.52 8.00
N ILE A 181 -1.14 -7.26 8.30
CA ILE A 181 -0.95 -6.80 9.69
C ILE A 181 -2.22 -6.87 10.55
N GLY A 182 -3.39 -7.06 9.93
CA GLY A 182 -4.65 -7.28 10.65
C GLY A 182 -5.04 -8.74 10.80
N GLY A 183 -4.32 -9.68 10.18
CA GLY A 183 -4.62 -11.11 10.26
C GLY A 183 -6.05 -11.48 9.83
N GLY A 184 -6.62 -10.73 8.89
CA GLY A 184 -8.01 -10.88 8.43
C GLY A 184 -9.02 -9.93 9.09
N LEU A 185 -8.60 -9.12 10.06
CA LEU A 185 -9.42 -8.05 10.65
C LEU A 185 -9.05 -6.66 10.09
N PRO A 186 -9.94 -5.66 10.17
CA PRO A 186 -9.66 -4.30 9.72
C PRO A 186 -8.50 -3.66 10.51
N VAL A 187 -7.34 -3.56 9.87
CA VAL A 187 -6.16 -2.86 10.37
C VAL A 187 -5.43 -2.22 9.20
N GLY A 188 -5.10 -0.94 9.36
CA GLY A 188 -4.02 -0.27 8.68
C GLY A 188 -3.03 0.29 9.70
N ALA A 189 -1.88 0.73 9.24
CA ALA A 189 -1.01 1.58 10.02
C ALA A 189 -0.20 2.48 9.10
N TYR A 190 0.37 3.55 9.66
CA TYR A 190 1.42 4.32 9.03
C TYR A 190 2.53 4.58 10.05
N GLY A 191 3.79 4.55 9.60
CA GLY A 191 4.94 4.65 10.48
C GLY A 191 6.25 4.80 9.72
N GLY A 192 7.30 5.21 10.41
CA GLY A 192 8.65 5.40 9.86
C GLY A 192 9.49 6.29 10.78
N ARG A 193 10.28 7.20 10.22
CA ARG A 193 11.21 8.06 10.99
C ARG A 193 10.51 8.75 12.16
N ARG A 194 11.08 8.61 13.36
CA ARG A 194 10.52 9.19 14.60
C ARG A 194 10.28 10.69 14.50
N GLU A 195 11.24 11.44 14.00
CA GLU A 195 11.15 12.91 13.88
C GLU A 195 9.97 13.37 13.03
N ILE A 196 9.55 12.56 12.05
CA ILE A 196 8.33 12.84 11.28
C ILE A 196 7.10 12.42 12.09
N MET A 197 7.11 11.20 12.65
CA MET A 197 5.96 10.65 13.37
C MET A 197 5.61 11.40 14.67
N GLU A 198 6.56 12.12 15.27
CA GLU A 198 6.33 12.99 16.43
C GLU A 198 5.43 14.19 16.11
N MET A 199 5.21 14.52 14.83
CA MET A 199 4.20 15.50 14.43
C MET A 199 2.76 15.02 14.64
N VAL A 200 2.53 13.71 14.81
CA VAL A 200 1.19 13.15 14.95
C VAL A 200 0.65 13.39 16.37
N ALA A 201 -0.56 13.92 16.48
CA ALA A 201 -1.24 14.11 17.77
C ALA A 201 -1.38 12.78 18.53
N PRO A 202 -1.15 12.74 19.86
CA PRO A 202 -0.98 13.90 20.75
C PRO A 202 0.45 14.42 20.91
N ALA A 203 1.46 13.79 20.28
CA ALA A 203 2.85 14.23 20.41
C ALA A 203 3.09 15.57 19.68
N GLY A 204 2.45 15.75 18.52
CA GLY A 204 2.53 16.95 17.71
C GLY A 204 1.18 17.47 17.23
N PRO A 205 1.18 18.50 16.37
CA PRO A 205 -0.03 19.23 15.99
C PRO A 205 -0.89 18.54 14.92
N MET A 206 -0.36 17.55 14.19
CA MET A 206 -1.07 16.90 13.08
C MET A 206 -2.13 15.94 13.62
N TYR A 207 -3.39 16.31 13.45
CA TYR A 207 -4.50 15.54 13.99
C TYR A 207 -4.84 14.30 13.16
N GLN A 208 -4.83 13.15 13.82
CA GLN A 208 -5.44 11.91 13.35
C GLN A 208 -5.90 11.09 14.57
N THR A 209 -7.10 10.54 14.48
CA THR A 209 -7.69 9.69 15.53
C THR A 209 -8.45 8.52 14.90
N GLY A 210 -8.79 7.51 15.70
CA GLY A 210 -9.66 6.41 15.32
C GLY A 210 -10.14 5.65 16.55
N THR A 211 -11.46 5.54 16.69
CA THR A 211 -12.11 4.95 17.89
C THR A 211 -11.77 3.47 18.10
N LEU A 212 -11.58 2.72 17.00
CA LEU A 212 -11.27 1.29 17.01
C LEU A 212 -9.81 0.98 16.67
N SER A 213 -9.00 2.02 16.49
CA SER A 213 -7.58 1.86 16.21
C SER A 213 -6.89 1.15 17.38
N GLY A 214 -6.02 0.19 17.07
CA GLY A 214 -5.32 -0.59 18.10
C GLY A 214 -6.20 -1.58 18.87
N ASN A 215 -7.43 -1.87 18.40
CA ASN A 215 -8.32 -2.76 19.15
C ASN A 215 -7.68 -4.14 19.41
N PRO A 216 -7.88 -4.71 20.62
CA PRO A 216 -7.21 -5.93 21.07
C PRO A 216 -7.43 -7.15 20.16
N LEU A 217 -8.59 -7.22 19.52
CA LEU A 217 -8.97 -8.33 18.65
C LEU A 217 -8.08 -8.34 17.40
N ALA A 218 -8.01 -7.18 16.72
CA ALA A 218 -7.24 -7.01 15.50
C ALA A 218 -5.74 -7.09 15.76
N MET A 219 -5.26 -6.54 16.88
CA MET A 219 -3.85 -6.69 17.29
C MET A 219 -3.47 -8.16 17.54
N THR A 220 -4.37 -8.94 18.15
CA THR A 220 -4.13 -10.37 18.39
C THR A 220 -3.98 -11.15 17.09
N ALA A 221 -4.90 -10.95 16.13
CA ALA A 221 -4.83 -11.60 14.82
C ALA A 221 -3.54 -11.20 14.07
N GLY A 222 -3.26 -9.90 14.02
CA GLY A 222 -2.06 -9.36 13.37
C GLY A 222 -0.75 -9.93 13.93
N ILE A 223 -0.58 -9.91 15.26
CA ILE A 223 0.62 -10.43 15.92
C ILE A 223 0.84 -11.92 15.60
N LEU A 224 -0.22 -12.74 15.69
CA LEU A 224 -0.12 -14.17 15.40
C LEU A 224 0.19 -14.43 13.93
N THR A 225 -0.43 -13.67 13.03
CA THR A 225 -0.15 -13.75 11.60
C THR A 225 1.32 -13.42 11.30
N LEU A 226 1.84 -12.34 11.88
CA LEU A 226 3.23 -11.93 11.66
C LEU A 226 4.24 -12.90 12.28
N LYS A 227 3.98 -13.41 13.49
CA LYS A 227 4.82 -14.44 14.13
C LYS A 227 5.00 -15.66 13.24
N ARG A 228 3.91 -16.11 12.61
CA ARG A 228 3.93 -17.25 11.69
C ARG A 228 4.70 -16.94 10.40
N LEU A 229 4.53 -15.75 9.84
CA LEU A 229 5.31 -15.31 8.67
C LEU A 229 6.81 -15.20 8.94
N GLN A 230 7.18 -14.90 10.19
CA GLN A 230 8.58 -14.87 10.65
C GLN A 230 9.20 -16.25 10.84
N GLU A 231 8.43 -17.34 10.77
CA GLU A 231 9.00 -18.67 10.88
C GLU A 231 9.95 -18.99 9.71
N PRO A 232 11.12 -19.60 9.97
CA PRO A 232 12.10 -19.91 8.95
C PRO A 232 11.50 -20.68 7.77
N GLY A 233 11.84 -20.25 6.55
CA GLY A 233 11.39 -20.90 5.32
C GLY A 233 9.99 -20.49 4.84
N SER A 234 9.23 -19.69 5.59
CA SER A 234 7.90 -19.23 5.18
C SER A 234 7.93 -18.55 3.80
N TYR A 235 8.75 -17.52 3.62
CA TYR A 235 8.87 -16.83 2.33
C TYR A 235 9.53 -17.68 1.24
N ILE A 236 10.42 -18.61 1.61
CA ILE A 236 11.04 -19.54 0.64
C ILE A 236 9.97 -20.46 0.04
N TYR A 237 9.12 -21.04 0.90
CA TYR A 237 8.00 -21.87 0.49
C TYR A 237 7.02 -21.08 -0.39
N LEU A 238 6.63 -19.88 0.04
CA LEU A 238 5.72 -19.02 -0.71
C LEU A 238 6.27 -18.65 -2.09
N ASN A 239 7.56 -18.33 -2.19
CA ASN A 239 8.22 -18.04 -3.47
C ASN A 239 8.20 -19.28 -4.38
N LYS A 240 8.52 -20.46 -3.83
CA LYS A 240 8.51 -21.72 -4.59
C LYS A 240 7.14 -22.01 -5.21
N ILE A 241 6.08 -22.05 -4.40
CA ILE A 241 4.74 -22.40 -4.90
C ILE A 241 4.17 -21.35 -5.84
N THR A 242 4.51 -20.07 -5.63
CA THR A 242 4.10 -18.98 -6.52
C THR A 242 4.82 -19.08 -7.86
N GLY A 243 6.13 -19.37 -7.85
CA GLY A 243 6.91 -19.58 -9.07
C GLY A 243 6.41 -20.78 -9.89
N GLU A 244 6.14 -21.92 -9.24
CA GLU A 244 5.57 -23.10 -9.88
C GLU A 244 4.22 -22.80 -10.54
N LEU A 245 3.35 -22.05 -9.86
CA LEU A 245 2.07 -21.63 -10.42
C LEU A 245 2.25 -20.70 -11.62
N VAL A 246 3.04 -19.63 -11.47
CA VAL A 246 3.25 -18.63 -12.53
C VAL A 246 3.78 -19.31 -13.79
N GLN A 247 4.77 -20.20 -13.63
CA GLN A 247 5.30 -20.98 -14.74
C GLN A 247 4.22 -21.87 -15.37
N GLY A 248 3.41 -22.56 -14.55
CA GLY A 248 2.32 -23.39 -15.06
C GLY A 248 1.27 -22.61 -15.86
N ILE A 249 0.96 -21.37 -15.46
CA ILE A 249 0.04 -20.48 -16.19
C ILE A 249 0.67 -20.04 -17.52
N ILE A 250 1.94 -19.65 -17.52
CA ILE A 250 2.68 -19.25 -18.74
C ILE A 250 2.70 -20.42 -19.74
N ASP A 251 3.12 -21.61 -19.29
CA ASP A 251 3.19 -22.82 -20.13
C ASP A 251 1.82 -23.21 -20.72
N ALA A 252 0.73 -22.98 -19.97
CA ALA A 252 -0.62 -23.25 -20.46
C ALA A 252 -1.04 -22.23 -21.53
N GLY A 253 -0.71 -20.94 -21.33
CA GLY A 253 -0.95 -19.87 -22.28
C GLY A 253 -0.19 -20.07 -23.60
N GLU A 254 1.08 -20.48 -23.54
CA GLU A 254 1.89 -20.78 -24.73
C GLU A 254 1.32 -21.96 -25.56
N LYS A 255 0.64 -22.90 -24.90
CA LYS A 255 -0.03 -24.03 -25.55
C LYS A 255 -1.42 -23.68 -26.10
N GLY A 256 -1.78 -22.40 -26.14
CA GLY A 256 -3.06 -21.93 -26.67
C GLY A 256 -4.25 -22.29 -25.79
N ARG A 257 -4.04 -22.62 -24.50
CA ARG A 257 -5.14 -22.82 -23.57
C ARG A 257 -5.57 -21.46 -23.04
N ALA A 258 -6.86 -21.16 -23.14
CA ALA A 258 -7.44 -19.97 -22.54
C ALA A 258 -7.30 -20.06 -21.01
N CYS A 259 -6.39 -19.27 -20.46
CA CYS A 259 -6.27 -19.02 -19.03
C CYS A 259 -6.64 -17.58 -18.78
N ASP A 260 -7.90 -17.32 -18.41
CA ASP A 260 -8.31 -16.01 -17.92
C ASP A 260 -7.88 -15.91 -16.45
N VAL A 261 -6.66 -15.42 -16.24
CA VAL A 261 -6.16 -15.10 -14.91
C VAL A 261 -5.98 -13.60 -14.86
N GLN A 262 -6.85 -12.94 -14.08
CA GLN A 262 -6.69 -11.52 -13.80
C GLN A 262 -5.25 -11.24 -13.36
N TRP A 263 -4.64 -10.22 -13.98
CA TRP A 263 -3.33 -9.67 -13.59
C TRP A 263 -2.10 -10.55 -13.84
N VAL A 264 -2.23 -11.64 -14.62
CA VAL A 264 -1.07 -12.38 -15.15
C VAL A 264 -0.82 -11.94 -16.59
N TYR A 265 0.35 -11.33 -16.80
CA TYR A 265 0.79 -10.88 -18.11
C TYR A 265 1.65 -11.98 -18.76
N THR A 266 1.40 -12.29 -20.03
CA THR A 266 2.20 -13.25 -20.81
C THR A 266 3.46 -12.62 -21.42
N TRP A 267 3.78 -11.39 -21.02
CA TRP A 267 4.99 -10.65 -21.39
C TRP A 267 5.37 -9.65 -20.28
N HIS A 268 6.57 -9.08 -20.36
CA HIS A 268 7.05 -8.09 -19.40
C HIS A 268 6.24 -6.78 -19.47
N VAL A 269 5.58 -6.44 -18.37
CA VAL A 269 4.88 -5.16 -18.18
C VAL A 269 5.73 -4.26 -17.29
N PHE A 270 6.05 -3.06 -17.78
CA PHE A 270 6.94 -2.13 -17.07
C PHE A 270 6.20 -0.93 -16.47
N ASN A 271 5.01 -0.61 -16.97
CA ASN A 271 4.19 0.51 -16.49
C ASN A 271 2.70 0.26 -16.82
N PHE A 272 1.83 1.15 -16.34
CA PHE A 272 0.38 1.04 -16.57
C PHE A 272 -0.03 1.17 -18.05
N GLY A 273 0.72 1.95 -18.83
CA GLY A 273 0.51 2.07 -20.27
C GLY A 273 0.74 0.75 -21.02
N ASP A 274 1.72 -0.05 -20.59
CA ASP A 274 1.98 -1.38 -21.13
C ASP A 274 0.91 -2.39 -20.70
N ALA A 275 0.47 -2.31 -19.43
CA ALA A 275 -0.61 -3.14 -18.91
C ALA A 275 -1.89 -3.01 -19.75
N LYS A 276 -2.26 -1.78 -20.16
CA LYS A 276 -3.45 -1.52 -20.99
C LYS A 276 -3.40 -2.15 -22.39
N LYS A 277 -2.21 -2.48 -22.89
CA LYS A 277 -2.03 -3.09 -24.22
C LYS A 277 -2.22 -4.61 -24.20
N SER A 278 -2.55 -5.21 -23.05
CA SER A 278 -2.83 -6.64 -22.94
C SER A 278 -4.07 -7.06 -23.72
N GLY A 279 -3.86 -7.49 -24.97
CA GLY A 279 -4.90 -8.03 -25.84
C GLY A 279 -5.10 -9.53 -25.63
N THR A 280 -6.32 -9.93 -25.25
CA THR A 280 -6.74 -11.34 -25.23
C THR A 280 -6.95 -11.92 -26.63
N GLY A 281 -6.93 -11.11 -27.68
CA GLY A 281 -7.24 -11.51 -29.07
C GLY A 281 -6.30 -12.55 -29.69
N ARG A 282 -5.19 -12.93 -29.03
CA ARG A 282 -4.37 -14.09 -29.42
C ARG A 282 -4.88 -15.42 -28.85
N TYR A 283 -5.80 -15.38 -27.89
CA TYR A 283 -6.30 -16.51 -27.11
C TYR A 283 -7.82 -16.74 -27.27
N VAL A 284 -8.47 -15.97 -28.16
CA VAL A 284 -9.91 -16.13 -28.52
C VAL A 284 -10.02 -16.70 -29.92
#